data_AF-A0A821MEE0-F1
#
_entry.id   AF-A0A821MEE0-F1
#
_cell.length_a   1.000
_cell.length_b   1.000
_cell.length_c   1.000
_cell.angle_alpha   90.00
_cell.angle_beta   90.00
_cell.angle_gamma   90.00
#
_symmetry.space_group_name_H-M   'P 1'
#
loop_
_entity.id
_entity.type
_entity.pdbx_description
1 polymer ?
#
loop_
_entity_poly.entity_id
_entity_poly.type
_entity_poly.pdbx_seq_one_letter_code
_entity_poly.pdbx_strand_id
1 'polypeptide(L)'
;IHWETESRLFPKTTLCDFTIREFGHPKRSHDYTVQCVLTLNLFHEQMFTFLYFWYVIVISLNVCDFFLWLYAITPQCRLNFVRKRLYSKKYPLTNGIKDESKIIAFTNDYLEADGFFILSLIKENTSDYVAAEIIHRLYAEKFLKRNLIKTTAEASYDDKHTKKDNDSKRHNLCSLIC
;
A
#
# COMPACT_ATOMS: atom_id res chain seq x y z
N ILE A 1 27.74 14.66 37.48
CA ILE A 1 27.83 15.57 36.32
C ILE A 1 26.41 15.87 35.89
N HIS A 2 25.80 16.90 36.46
CA HIS A 2 24.48 17.36 36.04
C HIS A 2 24.73 18.42 34.97
N TRP A 3 24.50 18.07 33.71
CA TRP A 3 24.59 19.00 32.60
C TRP A 3 23.36 19.90 32.68
N GLU A 4 23.55 21.15 33.09
CA GLU A 4 22.54 22.20 32.98
C GLU A 4 22.38 22.56 31.49
N THR A 5 21.62 21.76 30.75
CA THR A 5 20.97 22.26 29.52
C THR A 5 19.68 22.97 29.92
N GLU A 6 19.77 23.99 30.75
CA GLU A 6 18.72 24.99 30.80
C GLU A 6 18.77 25.70 29.44
N SER A 7 17.76 25.45 28.62
CA SER A 7 17.64 26.08 27.30
C SER A 7 17.63 27.59 27.50
N ARG A 8 18.65 28.30 27.00
CA ARG A 8 18.76 29.78 27.08
C ARG A 8 17.54 30.53 26.53
N LEU A 9 16.74 29.85 25.70
CA LEU A 9 15.51 30.39 25.12
C LEU A 9 14.31 30.38 26.08
N PHE A 10 14.25 29.44 27.03
CA PHE A 10 13.12 29.26 27.96
C PHE A 10 13.60 28.74 29.34
N PRO A 11 13.93 29.63 30.29
CA PRO A 11 14.36 29.22 31.63
C PRO A 11 13.18 28.56 32.39
N LYS A 12 13.43 27.42 33.04
CA LYS A 12 12.40 26.71 33.84
C LYS A 12 12.00 27.52 35.09
N THR A 13 12.85 28.47 35.48
CA THR A 13 12.64 29.35 36.62
C THR A 13 12.96 30.80 36.26
N THR A 14 12.01 31.71 36.46
CA THR A 14 12.14 33.15 36.18
C THR A 14 12.09 33.95 37.47
N LEU A 15 12.84 35.04 37.55
CA LEU A 15 12.73 36.01 38.65
C LEU A 15 11.63 37.01 38.30
N CYS A 16 10.67 37.20 39.21
CA CYS A 16 9.60 38.18 39.06
C CYS A 16 9.78 39.27 40.13
N ASP A 17 9.86 40.51 39.67
CA ASP A 17 9.95 41.68 40.53
C ASP A 17 8.55 42.28 40.74
N PHE A 18 8.15 42.41 42.00
CA PHE A 18 6.89 43.05 42.39
C PHE A 18 7.18 44.28 43.26
N THR A 19 6.53 45.40 42.94
CA THR A 19 6.62 46.64 43.72
C THR A 19 5.35 46.79 44.55
N ILE A 20 5.46 46.64 45.87
CA ILE A 20 4.31 46.79 46.79
C ILE A 20 4.31 48.23 47.31
N ARG A 21 3.22 48.97 47.02
CA ARG A 21 3.00 50.31 47.55
C ARG A 21 2.32 50.21 48.91
N GLU A 22 2.98 50.67 49.97
CA GLU A 22 2.39 50.75 51.31
C GLU A 22 1.20 51.73 51.31
N PHE A 23 0.06 51.31 51.87
CA PHE A 23 -1.16 52.14 51.96
C PHE A 23 -0.95 53.26 52.99
N GLY A 24 -0.35 54.37 52.55
CA GLY A 24 -0.10 55.55 53.41
C GLY A 24 1.07 56.43 52.97
N HIS A 25 2.11 55.88 52.33
CA HIS A 25 3.30 56.64 51.89
C HIS A 25 3.70 56.28 50.44
N PRO A 26 3.07 56.88 49.42
CA PRO A 26 3.30 56.54 48.01
C PRO A 26 4.74 56.81 47.50
N LYS A 27 5.62 57.42 48.33
CA LYS A 27 7.02 57.72 47.99
C LYS A 27 8.04 56.65 48.43
N ARG A 28 7.66 55.65 49.23
CA ARG A 28 8.51 54.49 49.53
C ARG A 28 7.88 53.24 48.94
N SER A 29 8.40 52.79 47.81
CA SER A 29 8.09 51.48 47.25
C SER A 29 9.28 50.58 47.54
N HIS A 30 9.05 49.42 48.15
CA HIS A 30 10.05 48.39 48.36
C HIS A 30 9.89 47.32 47.27
N ASP A 31 10.97 47.04 46.57
CA ASP A 31 11.00 46.07 45.48
C ASP A 31 11.32 44.69 46.07
N TYR A 32 10.46 43.70 45.78
CA TYR A 32 10.64 42.32 46.18
C TYR A 32 10.84 41.45 44.94
N THR A 33 11.94 40.71 44.90
CA THR A 33 12.23 39.72 43.87
C THR A 33 11.87 38.33 44.39
N VAL A 34 11.00 37.62 43.68
CA VAL A 34 10.64 36.22 44.00
C VAL A 34 10.95 35.29 42.85
N GLN A 35 11.25 34.04 43.19
CA GLN A 35 11.50 32.99 42.21
C GLN A 35 10.17 32.37 41.77
N CYS A 36 9.79 32.58 40.51
CA CYS A 36 8.61 31.97 39.90
C CYS A 36 9.01 30.80 39.02
N VAL A 37 8.40 29.64 39.25
CA VAL A 37 8.55 28.48 38.36
C VAL A 37 7.48 28.60 37.29
N LEU A 38 7.90 28.60 36.01
CA LEU A 38 6.94 28.61 34.91
C LEU A 38 6.45 27.18 34.68
N THR A 39 5.40 26.80 35.40
CA THR A 39 4.81 25.45 35.35
C THR A 39 4.41 25.02 33.93
N LEU A 40 4.13 26.00 33.05
CA LEU A 40 3.87 25.77 31.62
C LEU A 40 5.08 25.17 30.88
N ASN A 41 6.31 25.61 31.19
CA ASN A 41 7.53 25.12 30.55
C ASN A 41 7.85 23.68 30.99
N LEU A 42 7.62 23.38 32.28
CA LEU A 42 7.82 22.03 32.82
C LEU A 42 6.75 21.03 32.32
N PHE A 43 5.51 21.49 32.14
CA PHE A 43 4.43 20.68 31.59
C PHE A 43 4.72 20.26 30.14
N HIS A 44 5.27 21.18 29.35
CA HIS A 44 5.67 20.91 27.97
C HIS A 44 6.80 19.86 27.92
N GLU A 45 7.80 19.95 28.80
CA GLU A 45 8.89 18.95 28.86
C GLU A 45 8.36 17.51 29.10
N GLN A 46 7.40 17.34 30.01
CA GLN A 46 6.87 16.02 30.36
C GLN A 46 5.93 15.45 29.27
N MET A 47 5.06 16.29 28.69
CA MET A 47 4.11 15.85 27.66
C MET A 47 4.79 15.55 26.33
N PHE A 48 5.77 16.35 25.94
CA PHE A 48 6.51 16.11 24.69
C PHE A 48 7.38 14.87 24.77
N THR A 49 7.94 14.57 25.95
CA THR A 49 8.66 13.32 26.17
C THR A 49 7.76 12.10 25.99
N PHE A 50 6.54 12.12 26.54
CA PHE A 50 5.56 11.04 26.32
C PHE A 50 5.16 10.91 24.85
N LEU A 51 4.81 12.04 24.21
CA LEU A 51 4.44 12.06 22.79
C LEU A 51 5.57 11.57 21.89
N TYR A 52 6.83 11.88 22.21
CA TYR A 52 7.99 11.41 21.45
C TYR A 52 8.04 9.88 21.41
N PHE A 53 7.96 9.21 22.58
CA PHE A 53 7.95 7.75 22.61
C PHE A 53 6.74 7.16 21.90
N TRP A 54 5.56 7.77 22.08
CA TRP A 54 4.35 7.38 21.36
C TRP A 54 4.52 7.48 19.84
N TYR A 55 5.04 8.60 19.34
CA TYR A 55 5.29 8.79 17.91
C TYR A 55 6.32 7.80 17.37
N VAL A 56 7.38 7.47 18.12
CA VAL A 56 8.35 6.44 17.72
C VAL A 56 7.67 5.08 17.57
N ILE A 57 6.77 4.70 18.48
CA ILE A 57 5.99 3.46 18.38
C ILE A 57 5.09 3.50 17.13
N VAL A 58 4.33 4.58 16.94
CA VAL A 58 3.44 4.73 15.78
C VAL A 58 4.23 4.66 14.48
N ILE A 59 5.35 5.37 14.37
CA ILE A 59 6.22 5.35 13.18
C ILE A 59 6.73 3.92 12.95
N SER A 60 7.17 3.24 14.00
CA SER A 60 7.68 1.86 13.91
C SER A 60 6.60 0.89 13.41
N LEU A 61 5.36 0.99 13.92
CA LEU A 61 4.23 0.20 13.43
C LEU A 61 3.92 0.47 11.95
N ASN A 62 3.88 1.75 11.55
CA ASN A 62 3.65 2.13 10.15
C ASN A 62 4.76 1.60 9.22
N VAL A 63 6.02 1.66 9.67
CA VAL A 63 7.17 1.12 8.92
C VAL A 63 7.06 -0.40 8.78
N CYS A 64 6.69 -1.11 9.84
CA CYS A 64 6.41 -2.55 9.78
C CYS A 64 5.30 -2.88 8.79
N ASP A 65 4.17 -2.17 8.84
CA ASP A 65 3.05 -2.37 7.92
C ASP A 65 3.45 -2.08 6.47
N PHE A 66 4.24 -1.03 6.25
CA PHE A 66 4.79 -0.71 4.93
C PHE A 66 5.67 -1.83 4.40
N PHE A 67 6.56 -2.42 5.23
CA PHE A 67 7.39 -3.54 4.82
C PHE A 67 6.59 -4.81 4.55
N LEU A 68 5.57 -5.12 5.36
CA LEU A 68 4.66 -6.24 5.12
C LEU A 68 3.93 -6.07 3.78
N TRP A 69 3.48 -4.85 3.48
CA TRP A 69 2.80 -4.54 2.22
C TRP A 69 3.77 -4.61 1.03
N LEU A 70 4.99 -4.11 1.18
CA LEU A 70 6.05 -4.21 0.19
C LEU A 70 6.41 -5.68 -0.11
N TYR A 71 6.51 -6.50 0.93
CA TYR A 71 6.70 -7.95 0.76
C TYR A 71 5.51 -8.59 0.03
N ALA A 72 4.28 -8.20 0.37
CA ALA A 72 3.06 -8.70 -0.27
C ALA A 72 2.95 -8.36 -1.76
N ILE A 73 3.55 -7.24 -2.23
CA ILE A 73 3.61 -6.85 -3.64
C ILE A 73 4.49 -7.80 -4.47
N THR A 74 5.40 -8.54 -3.83
CA THR A 74 6.29 -9.49 -4.52
C THR A 74 5.46 -10.44 -5.39
N PRO A 75 5.84 -10.65 -6.67
CA PRO A 75 5.03 -11.42 -7.63
C PRO A 75 4.72 -12.85 -7.16
N GLN A 76 5.61 -13.45 -6.37
CA GLN A 76 5.42 -14.78 -5.79
C GLN A 76 4.30 -14.82 -4.74
N CYS A 77 4.22 -13.81 -3.87
CA CYS A 77 3.16 -13.68 -2.88
C CYS A 77 1.81 -13.40 -3.55
N ARG A 78 1.81 -12.55 -4.58
CA ARG A 78 0.64 -12.25 -5.41
C ARG A 78 0.07 -13.50 -6.09
N LEU A 79 0.93 -14.33 -6.69
CA LEU A 79 0.52 -15.60 -7.29
C LEU A 79 -0.07 -16.55 -6.25
N ASN A 80 0.59 -16.75 -5.11
CA ASN A 80 0.08 -17.62 -4.05
C ASN A 80 -1.26 -17.13 -3.48
N PHE A 81 -1.44 -15.82 -3.37
CA PHE A 81 -2.69 -15.20 -2.90
C PHE A 81 -3.88 -15.52 -3.81
N VAL A 82 -3.71 -15.33 -5.12
CA VAL A 82 -4.73 -15.61 -6.14
C VAL A 82 -4.97 -17.11 -6.23
N ARG A 83 -3.89 -17.89 -6.30
CA ARG A 83 -3.89 -19.36 -6.34
C ARG A 83 -4.76 -19.91 -5.22
N LYS A 84 -4.40 -19.64 -3.96
CA LYS A 84 -5.09 -20.19 -2.77
C LYS A 84 -6.61 -19.92 -2.80
N ARG A 85 -7.03 -18.72 -3.22
CA ARG A 85 -8.45 -18.33 -3.27
C ARG A 85 -9.20 -18.95 -4.44
N LEU A 86 -8.55 -19.15 -5.57
CA LEU A 86 -9.14 -19.80 -6.73
C LEU A 86 -9.33 -21.32 -6.52
N TYR A 87 -8.37 -21.98 -5.84
CA TYR A 87 -8.48 -23.38 -5.45
C TYR A 87 -9.59 -23.62 -4.42
N SER A 88 -9.78 -22.69 -3.47
CA SER A 88 -10.79 -22.85 -2.42
C SER A 88 -12.23 -22.88 -2.93
N LYS A 89 -12.52 -22.29 -4.11
CA LYS A 89 -13.87 -22.26 -4.69
C LYS A 89 -14.12 -23.39 -5.70
N LYS A 90 -13.24 -24.42 -5.78
CA LYS A 90 -13.35 -25.57 -6.69
C LYS A 90 -13.61 -25.17 -8.15
N TYR A 91 -12.74 -24.35 -8.73
CA TYR A 91 -12.70 -24.29 -10.19
C TYR A 91 -12.26 -25.68 -10.71
N PRO A 92 -12.98 -26.32 -11.64
CA PRO A 92 -12.64 -27.64 -12.14
C PRO A 92 -11.39 -27.53 -13.02
N LEU A 93 -10.23 -27.86 -12.44
CA LEU A 93 -8.97 -28.13 -13.15
C LEU A 93 -9.14 -29.40 -13.98
N THR A 94 -9.66 -29.27 -15.19
CA THR A 94 -9.69 -30.39 -16.13
C THR A 94 -8.30 -30.67 -16.71
N ASN A 95 -7.40 -29.68 -16.76
CA ASN A 95 -6.03 -29.82 -17.29
C ASN A 95 -5.00 -29.04 -16.45
N GLY A 96 -4.38 -29.71 -15.47
CA GLY A 96 -3.52 -29.09 -14.44
C GLY A 96 -2.32 -28.28 -14.92
N ILE A 97 -1.78 -28.49 -16.14
CA ILE A 97 -0.60 -27.75 -16.64
C ILE A 97 -0.99 -26.48 -17.40
N LYS A 98 -2.02 -26.55 -18.27
CA LYS A 98 -2.46 -25.39 -19.08
C LYS A 98 -3.11 -24.30 -18.24
N ASP A 99 -3.65 -24.67 -17.09
CA ASP A 99 -4.33 -23.71 -16.24
C ASP A 99 -3.39 -22.96 -15.31
N GLU A 100 -2.25 -23.55 -14.93
CA GLU A 100 -1.19 -22.84 -14.21
C GLU A 100 -0.65 -21.65 -15.02
N SER A 101 -0.36 -21.88 -16.29
CA SER A 101 0.09 -20.82 -17.19
C SER A 101 -0.94 -19.70 -17.35
N LYS A 102 -2.24 -20.05 -17.35
CA LYS A 102 -3.34 -19.06 -17.41
C LYS A 102 -3.48 -18.28 -16.10
N ILE A 103 -3.30 -18.91 -14.94
CA ILE A 103 -3.33 -18.22 -13.64
C ILE A 103 -2.15 -17.24 -13.55
N ILE A 104 -0.97 -17.63 -14.02
CA ILE A 104 0.20 -16.76 -14.09
C ILE A 104 -0.06 -15.58 -15.03
N ALA A 105 -0.57 -15.83 -16.24
CA ALA A 105 -0.93 -14.77 -17.19
C ALA A 105 -2.03 -13.85 -16.65
N PHE A 106 -3.04 -14.39 -15.96
CA PHE A 106 -4.06 -13.59 -15.29
C PHE A 106 -3.45 -12.67 -14.24
N THR A 107 -2.53 -13.20 -13.44
CA THR A 107 -1.96 -12.47 -12.31
C THR A 107 -0.96 -11.40 -12.75
N ASN A 108 -0.14 -11.67 -13.77
CA ASN A 108 0.87 -10.73 -14.24
C ASN A 108 0.35 -9.77 -15.31
N ASP A 109 -0.44 -10.23 -16.29
CA ASP A 109 -0.82 -9.42 -17.45
C ASP A 109 -2.20 -8.75 -17.32
N TYR A 110 -3.10 -9.31 -16.51
CA TYR A 110 -4.47 -8.76 -16.36
C TYR A 110 -4.69 -8.06 -15.03
N LEU A 111 -4.18 -8.62 -13.93
CA LEU A 111 -4.36 -8.07 -12.59
C LEU A 111 -3.32 -7.01 -12.24
N GLU A 112 -2.10 -7.15 -12.79
CA GLU A 112 -0.96 -6.26 -12.56
C GLU A 112 -0.74 -5.92 -11.07
N ALA A 113 0.06 -4.89 -10.76
CA ALA A 113 0.27 -4.45 -9.38
C ALA A 113 -0.98 -3.74 -8.82
N ASP A 114 -1.62 -2.92 -9.65
CA ASP A 114 -2.75 -2.07 -9.26
C ASP A 114 -4.01 -2.88 -8.94
N GLY A 115 -4.36 -3.89 -9.76
CA GLY A 115 -5.51 -4.74 -9.51
C GLY A 115 -5.30 -5.64 -8.29
N PHE A 116 -4.05 -6.08 -8.03
CA PHE A 116 -3.72 -6.76 -6.79
C PHE A 116 -3.87 -5.86 -5.57
N PHE A 117 -3.44 -4.60 -5.66
CA PHE A 117 -3.63 -3.63 -4.57
C PHE A 117 -5.10 -3.43 -4.23
N ILE A 118 -5.95 -3.21 -5.23
CA ILE A 118 -7.40 -3.04 -5.03
C ILE A 118 -8.00 -4.29 -4.38
N LEU A 119 -7.62 -5.49 -4.84
CA LEU A 119 -8.10 -6.73 -4.24
C LEU A 119 -7.62 -6.94 -2.80
N SER A 120 -6.39 -6.55 -2.50
CA SER A 120 -5.86 -6.57 -1.13
C SER A 120 -6.61 -5.58 -0.24
N LEU A 121 -6.92 -4.39 -0.76
CA LEU A 121 -7.72 -3.38 -0.06
C LEU A 121 -9.13 -3.87 0.23
N ILE A 122 -9.79 -4.51 -0.74
CA ILE A 122 -11.13 -5.10 -0.57
C ILE A 122 -11.10 -6.21 0.50
N LYS A 123 -10.04 -7.03 0.50
CA LYS A 123 -9.86 -8.09 1.50
C LYS A 123 -9.76 -7.51 2.91
N GLU A 124 -8.96 -6.47 3.12
CA GLU A 124 -8.81 -5.81 4.43
C GLU A 124 -10.09 -5.10 4.88
N ASN A 125 -10.85 -4.50 3.96
CA ASN A 125 -12.06 -3.74 4.31
C ASN A 125 -13.33 -4.59 4.44
N THR A 126 -13.37 -5.77 3.81
CA THR A 126 -14.57 -6.61 3.76
C THR A 126 -14.32 -7.95 4.44
N SER A 127 -14.06 -9.01 3.67
CA SER A 127 -13.74 -10.33 4.17
C SER A 127 -13.00 -11.11 3.10
N ASP A 128 -12.27 -12.14 3.53
CA ASP A 128 -11.52 -13.00 2.63
C ASP A 128 -12.44 -13.72 1.62
N TYR A 129 -13.66 -14.06 2.07
CA TYR A 129 -14.67 -14.71 1.24
C TYR A 129 -15.12 -13.83 0.07
N VAL A 130 -15.43 -12.56 0.33
CA VAL A 130 -15.88 -11.61 -0.71
C VAL A 130 -14.76 -11.35 -1.71
N ALA A 131 -13.52 -11.17 -1.23
CA ALA A 131 -12.37 -11.01 -2.11
C ALA A 131 -12.15 -12.26 -3.01
N ALA A 132 -12.29 -13.47 -2.45
CA ALA A 132 -12.20 -14.70 -3.22
C ALA A 132 -13.30 -14.83 -4.29
N GLU A 133 -14.52 -14.38 -3.99
CA GLU A 133 -15.61 -14.35 -4.97
C GLU A 133 -15.35 -13.40 -6.13
N ILE A 134 -14.86 -12.20 -5.84
CA ILE A 134 -14.52 -11.21 -6.86
C ILE A 134 -13.41 -11.75 -7.77
N ILE A 135 -12.36 -12.34 -7.21
CA ILE A 135 -11.26 -12.97 -7.96
C ILE A 135 -11.81 -14.07 -8.88
N HIS A 136 -12.69 -14.92 -8.36
CA HIS A 136 -13.28 -16.01 -9.14
C HIS A 136 -14.10 -15.48 -10.33
N ARG A 137 -14.96 -14.48 -10.11
CA ARG A 137 -15.77 -13.87 -11.18
C ARG A 137 -14.89 -13.16 -12.22
N LEU A 138 -13.88 -12.41 -11.79
CA LEU A 138 -12.90 -11.76 -12.69
C LEU A 138 -12.19 -12.79 -13.58
N TYR A 139 -11.74 -13.90 -12.99
CA TYR A 139 -11.04 -14.95 -13.71
C TYR A 139 -11.98 -15.68 -14.70
N ALA A 140 -13.10 -16.22 -14.22
CA ALA A 140 -13.99 -17.06 -15.02
C ALA A 140 -14.78 -16.28 -16.07
N GLU A 141 -15.36 -15.13 -15.69
CA GLU A 141 -16.29 -14.40 -16.56
C GLU A 141 -15.59 -13.43 -17.51
N LYS A 142 -14.50 -12.77 -17.07
CA LYS A 142 -13.81 -11.76 -17.89
C LYS A 142 -12.55 -12.29 -18.54
N PHE A 143 -11.59 -12.80 -17.76
CA PHE A 143 -10.29 -13.20 -18.30
C PHE A 143 -10.39 -14.39 -19.25
N LEU A 144 -11.11 -15.44 -18.85
CA LEU A 144 -11.24 -16.66 -19.66
C LEU A 144 -11.98 -16.40 -20.97
N LYS A 145 -13.08 -15.61 -20.95
CA LYS A 145 -13.77 -15.18 -22.17
C LYS A 145 -12.89 -14.35 -23.09
N ARG A 146 -12.09 -13.43 -22.54
CA ARG A 146 -11.18 -12.59 -23.33
C ARG A 146 -10.08 -13.41 -24.00
N ASN A 147 -9.52 -14.40 -23.29
CA ASN A 147 -8.53 -15.30 -23.88
C ASN A 147 -9.13 -16.21 -24.93
N LEU A 148 -10.35 -16.73 -24.74
CA LEU A 148 -11.04 -17.52 -25.77
C LEU A 148 -11.24 -16.71 -27.06
N ILE A 149 -11.63 -15.44 -26.95
CA ILE A 149 -11.79 -14.54 -28.10
C ILE A 149 -10.44 -14.26 -28.78
N LYS A 150 -9.37 -14.05 -28.02
CA LYS A 150 -8.03 -13.88 -28.58
C LYS A 150 -7.56 -15.13 -29.34
N THR A 151 -7.68 -16.31 -28.75
CA THR A 151 -7.28 -17.57 -29.39
C THR A 151 -8.10 -17.87 -30.64
N THR A 152 -9.40 -17.56 -30.65
CA THR A 152 -10.24 -17.74 -31.85
C THR A 152 -9.92 -16.71 -32.94
N ALA A 153 -9.57 -15.47 -32.57
CA ALA A 153 -9.12 -14.46 -33.52
C ALA A 153 -7.75 -14.81 -34.15
N GLU A 154 -6.80 -15.28 -33.34
CA GLU A 154 -5.48 -15.74 -33.79
C GLU A 154 -5.60 -16.96 -34.70
N ALA A 155 -6.42 -17.95 -34.33
CA ALA A 155 -6.69 -19.11 -35.18
C ALA A 155 -7.38 -18.73 -36.51
N SER A 156 -8.28 -17.73 -36.49
CA SER A 156 -8.93 -17.24 -37.71
C SER A 156 -8.00 -16.43 -38.62
N TYR A 157 -6.98 -15.78 -38.05
CA TYR A 157 -5.96 -15.06 -38.81
C TYR A 157 -4.95 -16.02 -39.46
N ASP A 158 -4.51 -17.03 -38.72
CA ASP A 158 -3.56 -18.05 -39.19
C ASP A 158 -4.17 -18.93 -40.30
N ASP A 159 -5.45 -19.31 -40.17
CA ASP A 159 -6.17 -20.04 -41.23
C ASP A 159 -6.27 -19.21 -42.53
N LYS A 160 -6.55 -17.90 -42.42
CA LYS A 160 -6.60 -17.01 -43.59
C LYS A 160 -5.24 -16.86 -44.27
N HIS A 161 -4.15 -16.76 -43.50
CA HIS A 161 -2.80 -16.64 -44.05
C HIS A 161 -2.38 -17.92 -44.76
N THR A 162 -2.57 -19.06 -44.10
CA THR A 162 -2.26 -20.40 -44.65
C THR A 162 -3.07 -20.69 -45.93
N LYS A 163 -4.33 -20.26 -45.96
CA LYS A 163 -5.19 -20.41 -47.15
C LYS A 163 -4.72 -19.52 -48.30
N LYS A 164 -4.28 -18.28 -48.01
CA LYS A 164 -3.69 -17.37 -49.01
C LYS A 164 -2.39 -17.90 -49.60
N ASP A 165 -1.52 -18.47 -48.76
CA ASP A 165 -0.26 -19.06 -49.19
C ASP A 165 -0.47 -20.30 -50.07
N ASN A 166 -1.48 -21.12 -49.74
CA ASN A 166 -1.85 -22.27 -50.55
C ASN A 166 -2.48 -21.89 -51.90
N ASP A 167 -3.28 -20.82 -51.94
CA ASP A 167 -3.88 -20.33 -53.19
C ASP A 167 -2.82 -19.70 -54.11
N SER A 168 -1.87 -18.96 -53.53
CA SER A 168 -0.71 -18.41 -54.25
C SER A 168 0.17 -19.51 -54.85
N LYS A 169 0.43 -20.59 -54.12
CA LYS A 169 1.17 -21.75 -54.64
C LYS A 169 0.44 -22.47 -55.76
N ARG A 170 -0.90 -22.61 -55.68
CA ARG A 170 -1.71 -23.18 -56.77
C ARG A 170 -1.65 -22.35 -58.04
N HIS A 171 -1.75 -21.03 -57.93
CA HIS A 171 -1.67 -20.13 -59.07
C HIS A 171 -0.31 -20.21 -59.78
N ASN A 172 0.79 -20.26 -59.01
CA ASN A 172 2.14 -20.43 -59.55
C ASN A 172 2.35 -21.80 -60.22
N LEU A 173 1.75 -22.87 -59.69
CA LEU A 173 1.87 -24.21 -60.27
C LEU A 173 1.14 -24.32 -61.62
N CYS A 174 -0.05 -23.72 -61.75
CA CYS A 174 -0.76 -23.68 -63.04
C CYS A 174 -0.01 -22.87 -64.11
N SER A 175 0.73 -21.83 -63.73
CA SER A 175 1.56 -21.04 -64.66
C SER A 175 2.79 -21.79 -65.19
N LEU A 176 3.24 -22.86 -64.53
CA LEU A 176 4.42 -23.65 -64.93
C LEU A 176 4.06 -24.87 -65.81
N ILE A 177 2.78 -25.20 -65.93
CA ILE A 177 2.29 -26.39 -66.63
C ILE A 177 1.67 -26.05 -68.01
N CYS A 178 1.51 -24.77 -68.35
CA CYS A 178 1.14 -24.27 -69.67
C CYS A 178 2.34 -23.68 -70.41
#